data_AF-A0A921I0Y5-F1
#
_entry.id   AF-A0A921I0Y5-F1
#
_cell.length_a   1.000
_cell.length_b   1.000
_cell.length_c   1.000
_cell.angle_alpha   90.00
_cell.angle_beta   90.00
_cell.angle_gamma   90.00
#
_symmetry.space_group_name_H-M   'P 1'
#
loop_
_entity.id
_entity.type
_entity.pdbx_description
1 polymer ?
#
loop_
_entity_poly.entity_id
_entity_poly.type
_entity_poly.pdbx_seq_one_letter_code
_entity_poly.pdbx_strand_id
1 'polypeptide(L)' 'MTEELIHELKHVKNALVNKEMQGEAWEEKQEMIRKLEDVTSYLKDALGQGIEF' A
#
# COMPACT_ATOMS: atom_id res chain seq x y z
N MET A 1 9.53 12.83 8.03
CA MET A 1 10.00 12.26 6.74
C MET A 1 9.50 10.83 6.55
N THR A 2 9.78 9.89 7.46
CA THR A 2 9.32 8.50 7.26
C THR A 2 7.85 8.24 7.59
N GLU A 3 7.29 8.92 8.60
CA GLU A 3 5.85 8.85 8.89
C GLU A 3 5.00 9.47 7.77
N GLU A 4 5.48 10.57 7.19
CA GLU A 4 4.87 11.25 6.05
C GLU A 4 4.81 10.33 4.82
N LEU A 5 5.91 9.62 4.53
CA LEU A 5 5.95 8.61 3.47
C LEU A 5 4.94 7.48 3.71
N ILE A 6 4.83 6.97 4.95
CA ILE A 6 3.84 5.93 5.29
C ILE A 6 2.40 6.46 5.12
N HIS A 7 2.16 7.73 5.47
CA HIS A 7 0.87 8.37 5.27
C HIS A 7 0.50 8.48 3.78
N GLU A 8 1.44 8.91 2.95
CA GLU A 8 1.26 8.98 1.49
C GLU A 8 1.00 7.59 0.88
N LEU A 9 1.75 6.57 1.30
CA LEU A 9 1.54 5.19 0.82
C LEU A 9 0.14 4.66 1.20
N LYS A 10 -0.34 4.95 2.41
CA LYS A 10 -1.72 4.63 2.83
C LYS A 10 -2.75 5.39 1.98
N HIS A 11 -2.50 6.66 1.67
CA HIS A 11 -3.38 7.46 0.84
C HIS A 11 -3.51 6.87 -0.58
N VAL A 12 -2.38 6.55 -1.21
CA VAL A 12 -2.34 5.91 -2.54
C VAL A 12 -3.06 4.56 -2.53
N LYS A 13 -2.84 3.72 -1.50
CA LYS A 13 -3.54 2.43 -1.36
C LYS A 13 -5.05 2.62 -1.31
N ASN A 14 -5.53 3.54 -0.48
CA ASN A 14 -6.96 3.81 -0.35
C ASN A 14 -7.57 4.33 -1.67
N ALA A 15 -6.85 5.19 -2.40
CA ALA A 15 -7.29 5.66 -3.71
C ALA A 15 -7.42 4.50 -4.72
N LEU A 16 -6.49 3.55 -4.72
CA LEU A 16 -6.55 2.36 -5.57
C LEU A 16 -7.69 1.42 -5.18
N VAL A 17 -7.90 1.18 -3.88
CA VAL A 17 -9.01 0.33 -3.39
C VAL A 17 -10.35 0.89 -3.85
N ASN A 18 -10.55 2.21 -3.72
CA ASN A 18 -11.79 2.90 -4.07
C ASN A 18 -12.04 3.02 -5.59
N LYS A 19 -11.03 2.76 -6.42
CA LYS A 19 -11.19 2.81 -7.88
C LYS A 19 -11.84 1.53 -8.38
N GLU A 20 -13.08 1.62 -8.87
CA GLU A 20 -13.73 0.50 -9.53
C GLU A 20 -13.00 0.14 -10.83
N MET A 21 -12.68 -1.15 -10.95
CA MET A 21 -12.03 -1.75 -12.12
C MET A 21 -12.57 -3.18 -12.27
N GLN A 22 -12.56 -3.71 -13.49
CA GLN A 22 -13.05 -5.05 -13.82
C GLN A 22 -12.11 -5.74 -14.80
N GLY A 23 -12.20 -7.07 -14.89
CA GLY A 23 -11.36 -7.89 -15.79
C GLY A 23 -9.87 -7.75 -15.47
N GLU A 24 -9.04 -7.76 -16.50
CA GLU A 24 -7.57 -7.67 -16.39
C GLU A 24 -7.11 -6.43 -15.60
N ALA A 25 -7.77 -5.28 -15.78
CA ALA A 25 -7.44 -4.06 -15.04
C ALA A 25 -7.67 -4.20 -13.53
N TRP A 26 -8.64 -5.03 -13.11
CA TRP A 26 -8.82 -5.34 -11.70
C TRP A 26 -7.68 -6.20 -11.15
N GLU A 27 -7.21 -7.18 -11.93
CA GLU A 27 -6.09 -8.04 -11.54
C GLU A 27 -4.80 -7.24 -11.38
N GLU A 28 -4.49 -6.37 -12.35
CA GLU A 28 -3.36 -5.44 -12.27
C GLU A 28 -3.47 -4.53 -11.04
N LYS A 29 -4.67 -4.01 -10.74
CA LYS A 29 -4.93 -3.20 -9.56
C LYS A 29 -4.66 -3.97 -8.26
N GLN A 30 -5.07 -5.23 -8.18
CA GLN A 30 -4.79 -6.08 -7.02
C GLN A 30 -3.29 -6.32 -6.86
N GLU A 31 -2.55 -6.51 -7.95
CA GLU A 31 -1.09 -6.65 -7.91
C GLU A 31 -0.40 -5.37 -7.42
N MET A 32 -0.84 -4.20 -7.88
CA MET A 32 -0.34 -2.91 -7.41
C MET A 32 -0.59 -2.70 -5.91
N ILE A 33 -1.78 -3.07 -5.42
CA ILE A 33 -2.13 -2.99 -4.00
C ILE A 33 -1.21 -3.89 -3.16
N ARG A 34 -0.96 -5.13 -3.59
CA ARG A 34 -0.05 -6.05 -2.89
C ARG A 34 1.37 -5.49 -2.80
N LYS A 35 1.91 -4.98 -3.90
CA LYS A 35 3.25 -4.35 -3.91
C LYS A 35 3.34 -3.15 -2.96
N LEU A 36 2.28 -2.34 -2.88
CA LEU A 36 2.21 -1.22 -1.93
C LEU A 36 2.18 -1.69 -0.47
N GLU A 37 1.48 -2.78 -0.18
CA GLU A 37 1.46 -3.39 1.15
C GLU A 37 2.82 -3.95 1.54
N ASP A 38 3.52 -4.64 0.62
CA ASP A 38 4.87 -5.16 0.85
C ASP A 38 5.87 -4.05 1.16
N VAL A 39 5.86 -2.96 0.37
CA VAL A 39 6.72 -1.79 0.61
C VAL A 39 6.38 -1.13 1.94
N THR A 40 5.10 -1.00 2.28
CA THR A 40 4.68 -0.42 3.56
C THR A 40 5.13 -1.29 4.74
N SER A 41 5.03 -2.61 4.63
CA SER A 41 5.52 -3.54 5.66
C SER A 41 7.03 -3.45 5.81
N TYR A 42 7.78 -3.48 4.70
CA TYR A 42 9.23 -3.33 4.72
C TYR A 42 9.67 -2.03 5.39
N LEU A 43 9.00 -0.91 5.09
CA LEU A 43 9.30 0.37 5.72
C LEU A 43 9.00 0.34 7.22
N LYS A 44 7.86 -0.23 7.64
CA LYS A 44 7.53 -0.39 9.07
C LYS A 44 8.59 -1.21 9.81
N ASP A 45 8.99 -2.35 9.23
CA ASP A 45 10.01 -3.25 9.78
C ASP A 45 11.37 -2.57 9.86
N ALA A 46 11.80 -1.90 8.79
CA ALA A 46 13.07 -1.16 8.73
C ALA A 46 13.13 0.00 9.74
N LEU A 47 11.96 0.53 10.16
CA LEU A 47 11.86 1.60 11.14
C LEU A 47 11.68 1.10 12.58
N GLY A 48 11.63 -0.21 12.80
CA GLY A 48 11.40 -0.78 14.13
C GLY A 48 10.00 -0.48 14.69
N GLN A 49 9.09 0.02 13.86
CA GLN A 49 7.68 0.19 14.21
C GLN A 49 7.01 -1.16 13.92
N GLY A 50 7.01 -2.03 14.93
CA GLY A 50 6.47 -3.38 14.85
C GLY A 50 5.10 -3.42 14.17
N ILE A 51 4.90 -4.47 13.37
CA ILE A 51 3.72 -4.69 12.54
C ILE A 51 2.45 -4.71 13.41
N GLU A 52 1.78 -3.57 13.54
CA GLU A 52 0.40 -3.53 14.01
C GLU A 52 -0.54 -3.79 12.82
N PHE A 53 -1.21 -4.94 12.90
CA PHE A 53 -2.29 -5.42 12.03
C PHE A 53 -3.64 -4.87 12.50
#